data_AF-A0A251UEZ3-F1
#
_entry.id   AF-A0A251UEZ3-F1
#
_cell.length_a   1.000
_cell.length_b   1.000
_cell.length_c   1.000
_cell.angle_alpha   90.00
_cell.angle_beta   90.00
_cell.angle_gamma   90.00
#
_symmetry.space_group_name_H-M   'P 1'
#
loop_
_entity.id
_entity.type
_entity.pdbx_description
1 polymer ?
#
loop_
_entity_poly.entity_id
_entity_poly.type
_entity_poly.pdbx_seq_one_letter_code
_entity_poly.pdbx_strand_id
1 'polypeptide(L)'
;MRNLNVDRFRNVLCSNALEAMSIFRCLKSNTHILNCNVMMFLQKLGYNNAICKTKWRSCGGLTAGNYEFIDVVQSCSGVRYFIDVNFAGEFQIARQMNQFRRFS
;
A
#
# COMPACT_ATOMS: atom_id res chain seq x y z
N MET A 1 -1.53 6.09 26.60
CA MET A 1 -2.25 4.81 26.48
C MET A 1 -3.10 4.86 25.21
N ARG A 2 -2.79 4.06 24.18
CA ARG A 2 -3.67 3.88 23.01
C ARG A 2 -4.79 2.94 23.45
N ASN A 3 -6.03 3.44 23.45
CA ASN A 3 -7.18 2.74 24.02
C ASN A 3 -7.61 1.56 23.13
N LEU A 4 -8.05 0.46 23.75
CA LEU A 4 -8.22 -0.91 23.20
C LEU A 4 -9.28 -1.11 22.09
N ASN A 5 -9.87 -0.04 21.54
CA ASN A 5 -10.80 -0.13 20.42
C ASN A 5 -10.01 0.08 19.13
N VAL A 6 -9.55 -1.01 18.52
CA VAL A 6 -8.90 -1.03 17.19
C VAL A 6 -9.60 -0.01 16.29
N ASP A 7 -8.87 1.04 15.91
CA ASP A 7 -9.42 2.29 15.39
C ASP A 7 -10.61 2.04 14.44
N ARG A 8 -11.82 2.42 14.86
CA ARG A 8 -13.04 2.23 14.05
C ARG A 8 -12.83 2.76 12.63
N PHE A 9 -12.08 3.86 12.51
CA PHE A 9 -11.70 4.42 11.22
C PHE A 9 -10.83 3.45 10.42
N ARG A 10 -9.79 2.86 11.01
CA ARG A 10 -8.95 1.84 10.36
C ARG A 10 -9.77 0.67 9.85
N ASN A 11 -10.69 0.15 10.65
CA ASN A 11 -11.48 -1.02 10.26
C ASN A 11 -12.40 -0.70 9.08
N VAL A 12 -13.11 0.43 9.13
CA VAL A 12 -13.96 0.88 8.01
C VAL A 12 -13.14 1.20 6.77
N LEU A 13 -11.99 1.88 6.93
CA LEU A 13 -11.07 2.17 5.83
C LEU A 13 -10.54 0.88 5.18
N CYS A 14 -10.18 -0.11 5.98
CA CYS A 14 -9.72 -1.41 5.49
C CYS A 14 -10.82 -2.14 4.71
N SER A 15 -12.05 -2.19 5.23
CA SER A 15 -13.19 -2.79 4.52
C SER A 15 -13.45 -2.09 3.17
N ASN A 16 -13.46 -0.76 3.15
CA ASN A 16 -13.68 0.02 1.92
C ASN A 16 -12.54 -0.17 0.91
N ALA A 17 -11.29 -0.26 1.39
CA ALA A 17 -10.15 -0.56 0.52
C ALA A 17 -10.24 -1.98 -0.07
N LEU A 18 -10.65 -2.98 0.72
CA LEU A 18 -10.86 -4.35 0.24
C LEU A 18 -11.99 -4.44 -0.79
N GLU A 19 -13.07 -3.70 -0.58
CA GLU A 19 -14.16 -3.60 -1.55
C GLU A 19 -13.67 -2.98 -2.87
N ALA A 20 -12.97 -1.86 -2.81
CA ALA A 20 -12.38 -1.21 -3.99
C ALA A 20 -11.43 -2.17 -4.75
N MET A 21 -10.56 -2.88 -4.02
CA MET A 21 -9.66 -3.87 -4.63
C MET A 21 -10.41 -5.03 -5.29
N SER A 22 -11.58 -5.41 -4.78
CA SER A 22 -12.45 -6.43 -5.38
C SER A 22 -13.07 -5.92 -6.69
N ILE A 23 -13.62 -4.69 -6.68
CA ILE A 23 -14.20 -4.03 -7.85
C ILE A 23 -13.15 -3.89 -8.97
N PHE A 24 -11.95 -3.43 -8.62
CA PHE A 24 -10.87 -3.18 -9.57
C PHE A 24 -9.91 -4.35 -9.73
N ARG A 25 -10.33 -5.58 -9.38
CA ARG A 25 -9.50 -6.78 -9.41
C ARG A 25 -8.84 -7.03 -10.77
N CYS A 26 -9.50 -6.70 -11.87
CA CYS A 26 -8.96 -6.88 -13.23
C CYS A 26 -7.77 -5.96 -13.54
N LEU A 27 -7.53 -4.92 -12.72
CA LEU A 27 -6.44 -3.96 -12.88
C LEU A 27 -5.19 -4.35 -12.07
N LYS A 28 -5.21 -5.50 -11.38
CA LYS A 28 -4.09 -5.97 -10.52
C LYS A 28 -2.73 -6.07 -11.23
N SER A 29 -2.70 -6.28 -12.54
CA SER A 29 -1.45 -6.33 -13.31
C SER A 29 -0.81 -4.94 -13.53
N ASN A 30 -1.56 -3.86 -13.29
CA ASN A 30 -1.06 -2.49 -13.38
C ASN A 30 -1.29 -1.77 -12.04
N THR A 31 -0.30 -1.86 -11.15
CA THR A 31 -0.36 -1.30 -9.79
C THR A 31 -0.73 0.18 -9.78
N HIS A 32 -0.20 0.98 -10.71
CA HIS A 32 -0.50 2.41 -10.77
C HIS A 32 -1.97 2.67 -11.08
N ILE A 33 -2.52 2.00 -12.09
CA ILE A 33 -3.94 2.13 -12.44
C ILE A 33 -4.83 1.63 -11.29
N LEU A 34 -4.46 0.53 -10.64
CA LEU A 34 -5.18 0.02 -9.47
C LEU A 34 -5.18 1.05 -8.33
N ASN A 35 -4.03 1.62 -7.98
CA ASN A 35 -3.90 2.66 -6.96
C ASN A 35 -4.77 3.89 -7.28
N CYS A 36 -4.75 4.37 -8.52
CA CYS A 36 -5.59 5.49 -8.96
C CYS A 36 -7.09 5.21 -8.75
N ASN A 37 -7.55 4.01 -9.11
CA ASN A 37 -8.96 3.66 -8.97
C ASN A 37 -9.39 3.44 -7.52
N VAL A 38 -8.56 2.81 -6.70
CA VAL A 38 -8.81 2.66 -5.26
C VAL A 38 -8.82 4.03 -4.57
N MET A 39 -7.87 4.91 -4.90
CA MET A 39 -7.80 6.28 -4.38
C MET A 39 -9.08 7.07 -4.73
N MET A 40 -9.49 7.07 -6.00
CA MET A 40 -10.73 7.75 -6.43
C MET A 40 -11.98 7.18 -5.76
N PHE A 41 -12.04 5.86 -5.57
CA PHE A 41 -13.15 5.23 -4.84
C PHE A 41 -13.22 5.72 -3.39
N LEU A 42 -12.09 5.72 -2.68
CA LEU A 42 -12.03 6.22 -1.31
C LEU A 42 -12.34 7.73 -1.26
N GLN A 43 -11.88 8.51 -2.25
CA GLN A 43 -12.18 9.94 -2.31
C GLN A 43 -13.69 10.19 -2.45
N LYS A 44 -14.40 9.38 -3.26
CA LYS A 44 -15.87 9.43 -3.38
C LYS A 44 -16.60 9.08 -2.08
N LEU A 45 -16.00 8.27 -1.21
CA LEU A 45 -16.51 7.96 0.13
C LEU A 45 -16.19 9.05 1.16
N GLY A 46 -15.53 10.14 0.75
CA GLY A 46 -15.23 11.29 1.61
C GLY A 46 -13.92 11.20 2.38
N TYR A 47 -13.05 10.24 2.05
CA TYR A 47 -11.72 10.18 2.64
C TYR A 47 -10.81 11.30 2.11
N ASN A 48 -10.05 11.94 3.01
CA ASN A 48 -8.92 12.78 2.64
C ASN A 48 -7.74 11.86 2.31
N ASN A 49 -7.47 11.67 1.01
CA ASN A 49 -6.43 10.77 0.55
C ASN A 49 -5.73 11.27 -0.71
N ALA A 50 -4.56 10.71 -0.99
CA ALA A 50 -3.81 10.95 -2.21
C ALA A 50 -2.87 9.79 -2.54
N ILE A 51 -2.47 9.69 -3.81
CA ILE A 51 -1.32 8.86 -4.18
C ILE A 51 -0.03 9.55 -3.74
N CYS A 52 0.80 8.82 -3.01
CA CYS A 52 2.13 9.22 -2.62
C CYS A 52 3.19 8.40 -3.37
N LYS A 53 4.19 9.10 -3.90
CA LYS A 53 5.33 8.52 -4.60
C LYS A 53 6.60 8.86 -3.84
N THR A 54 7.38 7.84 -3.52
CA THR A 54 8.70 8.01 -2.91
C THR A 54 9.79 7.55 -3.88
N LYS A 55 10.96 8.18 -3.80
CA LYS A 55 12.15 7.82 -4.56
C LYS A 55 13.36 7.93 -3.64
N TRP A 56 14.24 6.95 -3.67
CA TRP A 56 15.48 6.97 -2.90
C TRP A 56 16.68 6.63 -3.78
N ARG A 57 17.82 7.25 -3.45
CA ARG A 57 19.10 6.97 -4.10
C ARG A 57 19.72 5.72 -3.49
N SER A 58 20.66 5.12 -4.21
CA SER A 58 21.49 4.07 -3.63
C SER A 58 22.36 4.64 -2.50
N CYS A 59 22.47 3.89 -1.40
CA CYS A 59 23.31 4.25 -0.27
C CYS A 59 23.66 2.98 0.53
N GLY A 60 24.93 2.79 0.88
CA GLY A 60 25.36 1.73 1.81
C GLY A 60 24.88 0.32 1.43
N GLY A 61 24.96 -0.07 0.16
CA GLY A 61 24.50 -1.38 -0.31
C GLY A 61 22.99 -1.49 -0.60
N LEU A 62 22.21 -0.45 -0.33
CA LEU A 62 20.82 -0.37 -0.75
C LEU A 62 20.74 0.06 -2.23
N THR A 63 19.96 -0.67 -3.03
CA THR A 63 19.67 -0.29 -4.42
C THR A 63 18.73 0.92 -4.46
N ALA A 64 18.93 1.81 -5.43
CA ALA A 64 18.00 2.89 -5.70
C ALA A 64 16.61 2.33 -6.08
N GLY A 65 15.56 3.06 -5.77
CA GLY A 65 14.20 2.58 -6.02
C GLY A 65 13.15 3.67 -5.92
N ASN A 66 11.93 3.27 -6.25
CA ASN A 66 10.74 4.08 -6.12
C ASN A 66 9.60 3.21 -5.58
N TYR A 67 8.60 3.86 -5.01
CA TYR A 67 7.47 3.16 -4.44
C TYR A 67 6.23 4.07 -4.41
N GLU A 68 5.07 3.48 -4.66
CA GLU A 68 3.78 4.16 -4.73
C GLU A 68 2.79 3.52 -3.77
N PHE A 69 2.09 4.33 -2.99
CA PHE A 69 1.05 3.91 -2.06
C PHE A 69 -0.03 4.99 -1.95
N ILE A 70 -1.13 4.68 -1.26
CA ILE A 70 -2.20 5.66 -0.97
C ILE A 70 -2.03 6.12 0.47
N ASP A 71 -1.85 7.43 0.68
CA ASP A 71 -1.86 8.07 1.99
C ASP A 71 -3.27 8.56 2.30
N VAL A 72 -3.76 8.24 3.50
CA VAL A 72 -5.09 8.65 3.98
C VAL A 72 -4.92 9.35 5.32
N VAL A 73 -5.43 10.57 5.43
CA VAL A 73 -5.40 11.37 6.65
C VAL A 73 -6.77 11.37 7.29
N GLN A 74 -6.86 10.91 8.54
CA GLN A 74 -8.07 11.04 9.33
C GLN A 74 -8.24 12.51 9.77
N SER A 75 -9.21 13.22 9.20
CA SER A 75 -9.36 14.67 9.36
C SER A 75 -9.49 15.15 10.81
N CYS A 76 -10.10 14.36 11.70
CA CYS A 76 -10.33 14.76 13.10
C CYS A 76 -9.10 14.60 14.01
N SER A 77 -8.21 13.66 13.70
CA SER A 77 -7.08 13.29 14.57
C SER A 77 -5.71 13.58 13.93
N GLY A 78 -5.67 13.80 12.62
CA GLY A 78 -4.43 13.88 11.84
C GLY A 78 -3.69 12.56 11.68
N VAL A 79 -4.24 11.45 12.20
CA VAL A 79 -3.62 10.12 12.06
C VAL A 79 -3.56 9.75 10.58
N ARG A 80 -2.40 9.25 10.15
CA ARG A 80 -2.15 8.83 8.77
C ARG A 80 -2.17 7.31 8.63
N TYR A 81 -2.77 6.87 7.54
CA TYR A 81 -2.87 5.46 7.16
C TYR A 81 -2.24 5.28 5.78
N PHE A 82 -1.32 4.32 5.71
CA PHE A 82 -0.65 3.91 4.48
C PHE A 82 -1.35 2.67 3.94
N ILE A 83 -1.91 2.76 2.74
CA ILE A 83 -2.53 1.64 2.06
C ILE A 83 -1.61 1.21 0.92
N ASP A 84 -1.11 -0.02 1.03
CA ASP A 84 -0.46 -0.73 -0.06
C ASP A 84 -1.37 -1.86 -0.54
N VAL A 85 -1.81 -1.78 -1.79
CA VAL A 85 -2.70 -2.75 -2.43
C VAL A 85 -1.96 -3.94 -3.04
N ASN A 86 -0.62 -3.89 -3.14
CA ASN A 86 0.23 -4.89 -3.78
C ASN A 86 1.43 -5.33 -2.92
N PHE A 87 1.39 -5.15 -1.60
CA PHE A 87 2.52 -5.43 -0.70
C PHE A 87 3.15 -6.81 -0.93
N ALA A 88 2.34 -7.85 -1.06
CA ALA A 88 2.83 -9.21 -1.27
C ALA A 88 3.51 -9.42 -2.63
N GLY A 89 3.07 -8.72 -3.68
CA GLY A 89 3.63 -8.81 -5.03
C GLY A 89 5.08 -8.33 -5.09
N GLU A 90 5.44 -7.34 -4.28
CA GLU A 90 6.79 -6.78 -4.20
C GLU A 90 7.84 -7.80 -3.69
N PHE A 91 7.40 -8.81 -2.92
CA PHE A 91 8.28 -9.87 -2.39
C PHE A 91 8.28 -11.16 -3.21
N GLN A 92 7.43 -11.25 -4.24
CA GLN A 92 7.30 -12.47 -5.04
C GLN A 92 8.56 -12.76 -5.90
N ILE A 93 9.46 -11.78 -6.01
CA ILE A 93 10.75 -11.88 -6.72
C ILE A 93 11.88 -12.46 -5.83
N ALA A 94 11.69 -12.62 -4.52
CA ALA A 94 12.67 -13.30 -3.65
C ALA A 94 12.68 -14.84 -3.83
N ARG A 95 12.44 -15.32 -5.06
CA ARG A 95 12.74 -16.70 -5.46
C ARG A 95 14.21 -16.96 -5.18
N GLN A 96 14.47 -17.96 -4.35
CA GLN A 96 15.81 -18.47 -4.06
C GLN A 96 16.60 -18.60 -5.37
N MET A 97 17.67 -17.82 -5.53
CA MET A 97 18.58 -18.02 -6.65
C MET A 97 19.25 -19.39 -6.46
N ASN A 98 19.23 -20.24 -7.49
CA ASN A 98 19.95 -21.53 -7.49
C ASN A 98 21.45 -21.37 -7.16
N GLN A 99 21.97 -20.15 -7.25
CA GLN A 99 23.33 -19.73 -6.94
C GLN A 99 23.68 -19.84 -5.45
N PHE A 100 22.68 -19.88 -4.55
CA PHE A 100 22.87 -20.09 -3.10
C PHE A 100 22.51 -21.52 -2.67
N ARG A 101 22.82 -22.52 -3.51
CA ARG A 101 22.84 -23.94 -3.13
C ARG A 101 24.28 -24.44 -2.99
N ARG A 102 24.99 -24.04 -1.93
CA ARG A 102 26.04 -24.83 -1.23
C ARG A 102 26.90 -23.95 -0.32
N PHE A 103 26.53 -23.90 0.95
CA PHE A 103 27.50 -24.16 2.01
C PHE A 103 26.96 -25.38 2.76
N SER A 104 27.38 -26.54 2.27
CA SER A 104 27.23 -27.85 2.91
C SER A 104 28.57 -28.53 2.80
#